data_AF-K9VXW6-F1
#
_entry.id   AF-K9VXW6-F1
#
_cell.length_a   1.000
_cell.length_b   1.000
_cell.length_c   1.000
_cell.angle_alpha   90.00
_cell.angle_beta   90.00
_cell.angle_gamma   90.00
#
_symmetry.space_group_name_H-M   'P 1'
#
loop_
_entity.id
_entity.type
_entity.pdbx_description
1 polymer ?
#
loop_
_entity_poly.entity_id
_entity_poly.type
_entity_poly.pdbx_seq_one_letter_code
_entity_poly.pdbx_strand_id
1 'polypeptide(L)' 'MYPQVRLLPGAVSEMLVSVSETGVVTLADRYGLMAATLEESLEEEEKQAINRLLRAVIKGRFKIVEQVSAVEY' A
#
# COMPACT_ATOMS: atom_id res chain seq x y z
N MET A 1 4.43 23.53 1.27
CA MET A 1 3.18 22.78 1.02
C MET A 1 3.60 21.39 0.56
N TYR A 2 3.33 20.35 1.35
CA TYR A 2 3.58 18.98 0.89
C TYR A 2 2.50 18.62 -0.14
N PRO A 3 2.82 17.88 -1.22
CA PRO A 3 1.80 17.36 -2.12
C PRO A 3 0.77 16.58 -1.30
N GLN A 4 -0.52 16.85 -1.49
CA GLN A 4 -1.56 15.98 -0.94
C GLN A 4 -1.52 14.67 -1.73
N VAL A 5 -0.93 13.64 -1.14
CA VAL A 5 -0.96 12.28 -1.70
C VAL A 5 -2.30 11.69 -1.30
N ARG A 6 -3.17 11.48 -2.29
CA ARG A 6 -4.46 10.79 -2.12
C ARG A 6 -4.38 9.43 -2.78
N LEU A 7 -5.04 8.45 -2.20
CA LEU A 7 -5.22 7.15 -2.83
C LEU A 7 -6.12 7.29 -4.07
N LEU A 8 -5.81 6.53 -5.11
CA LEU A 8 -6.76 6.32 -6.19
C LEU A 8 -7.91 5.42 -5.70
N PRO A 9 -9.14 5.60 -6.19
CA PRO A 9 -10.24 4.70 -5.88
C PRO A 9 -9.84 3.24 -6.17
N GLY A 10 -10.05 2.34 -5.21
CA GLY A 10 -9.70 0.92 -5.34
C GLY A 10 -8.22 0.58 -5.17
N ALA A 11 -7.33 1.56 -4.96
CA ALA A 11 -5.89 1.32 -4.83
C ALA A 11 -5.52 0.39 -3.65
N VAL A 12 -6.30 0.42 -2.56
CA VAL A 12 -6.10 -0.49 -1.42
C VAL A 12 -6.32 -1.95 -1.85
N SER A 13 -7.40 -2.21 -2.58
CA SER A 13 -7.72 -3.55 -3.08
C SER A 13 -6.68 -4.04 -4.08
N GLU A 14 -6.27 -3.19 -5.01
CA GLU A 14 -5.23 -3.52 -6.00
C GLU A 14 -3.89 -3.85 -5.34
N MET A 15 -3.49 -3.06 -4.35
CA MET A 15 -2.29 -3.31 -3.56
C MET A 15 -2.38 -4.64 -2.80
N LEU A 16 -3.53 -4.95 -2.18
CA LEU A 16 -3.72 -6.21 -1.47
C LEU A 16 -3.61 -7.42 -2.40
N VAL A 17 -4.21 -7.34 -3.59
CA VAL A 17 -4.09 -8.39 -4.63
C VAL A 17 -2.62 -8.55 -5.00
N SER A 18 -1.95 -7.47 -5.43
CA SER A 18 -0.54 -7.49 -5.85
C SER A 18 0.38 -8.07 -4.77
N VAL A 19 0.29 -7.58 -3.53
CA VAL A 19 1.15 -8.07 -2.43
C VAL A 19 0.83 -9.52 -2.07
N SER A 20 -0.45 -9.93 -2.16
CA SER A 20 -0.84 -11.32 -1.88
C SER A 20 -0.35 -12.31 -2.93
N GLU A 21 -0.34 -11.90 -4.21
CA GLU A 21 0.11 -12.74 -5.32
C GLU A 21 1.63 -12.81 -5.41
N THR A 22 2.31 -11.69 -5.19
CA THR A 22 3.77 -11.60 -5.35
C THR A 22 4.55 -11.88 -4.08
N GLY A 23 3.94 -11.70 -2.91
CA GLY A 23 4.64 -11.68 -1.61
C GLY A 23 5.63 -10.51 -1.47
N VAL A 24 5.54 -9.52 -2.34
CA VAL A 24 6.46 -8.38 -2.45
C VAL A 24 5.72 -7.11 -2.11
N VAL A 25 6.40 -6.21 -1.38
CA VAL A 25 5.94 -4.84 -1.13
C VAL A 25 6.91 -3.89 -1.81
N THR A 26 6.40 -3.16 -2.79
CA THR A 26 7.17 -2.24 -3.63
C THR A 26 7.31 -0.87 -2.98
N LEU A 27 8.14 0.00 -3.56
CA LEU A 27 8.25 1.39 -3.13
C LEU A 27 6.93 2.13 -3.37
N ALA A 28 6.23 1.82 -4.47
CA ALA A 28 4.90 2.36 -4.76
C ALA A 28 3.88 1.95 -3.68
N ASP A 29 3.85 0.68 -3.28
CA ASP A 29 2.94 0.20 -2.22
C ASP A 29 3.21 0.89 -0.88
N ARG A 30 4.47 1.14 -0.55
CA ARG A 30 4.84 1.86 0.69
C ARG A 30 4.34 3.30 0.69
N TYR A 31 4.45 4.00 -0.43
CA TYR A 31 3.87 5.33 -0.56
C TYR A 31 2.34 5.30 -0.60
N GLY A 32 1.75 4.26 -1.19
CA GLY A 32 0.31 4.01 -1.11
C GLY A 32 -0.14 3.80 0.34
N LEU A 33 0.56 2.98 1.12
CA LEU A 33 0.29 2.77 2.55
C LEU A 33 0.45 4.07 3.34
N MET A 34 1.47 4.87 3.06
CA MET A 34 1.64 6.18 3.66
C MET A 34 0.45 7.10 3.35
N ALA A 35 0.03 7.18 2.09
CA ALA A 35 -1.15 7.96 1.69
C ALA A 35 -2.40 7.47 2.41
N ALA A 36 -2.58 6.15 2.48
CA ALA A 36 -3.69 5.51 3.16
C ALA A 36 -3.75 5.85 4.66
N THR A 37 -2.61 5.89 5.34
CA THR A 37 -2.57 6.24 6.77
C THR A 37 -2.91 7.69 7.06
N LEU A 38 -2.81 8.57 6.05
CA LEU A 38 -3.11 10.00 6.16
C LEU A 38 -4.51 10.34 5.63
N GLU A 39 -5.23 9.37 5.07
CA GLU A 39 -6.55 9.57 4.49
C GLU A 39 -7.64 9.36 5.55
N GLU A 40 -8.31 10.44 5.93
CA GLU A 40 -9.38 10.42 6.95
C GLU A 40 -10.69 9.84 6.40
N SER A 41 -10.89 9.87 5.08
CA SER A 41 -12.14 9.48 4.43
C SER A 41 -12.23 7.98 4.09
N LEU A 42 -11.26 7.16 4.50
CA LEU A 42 -11.30 5.72 4.24
C LEU A 42 -12.48 5.06 4.95
N GLU A 43 -13.09 4.09 4.28
CA GLU A 43 -14.09 3.24 4.89
C GLU A 43 -13.44 2.29 5.92
N GLU A 44 -14.22 1.81 6.89
CA GLU A 44 -13.69 0.94 7.95
C GLU A 44 -13.10 -0.37 7.40
N GLU A 45 -13.68 -0.91 6.32
CA GLU A 45 -13.14 -2.10 5.66
C GLU A 45 -11.74 -1.86 5.08
N GLU A 46 -11.56 -0.74 4.38
CA GLU A 46 -10.27 -0.34 3.81
C GLU A 46 -9.24 -0.11 4.91
N LYS A 47 -9.61 0.62 5.97
CA LYS A 47 -8.75 0.83 7.15
C LYS A 47 -8.31 -0.48 7.78
N GLN A 48 -9.23 -1.42 7.97
CA GLN A 48 -8.89 -2.75 8.51
C GLN A 48 -7.92 -3.49 7.59
N ALA A 49 -8.12 -3.42 6.27
CA ALA A 49 -7.27 -4.09 5.30
C ALA A 49 -5.85 -3.51 5.30
N ILE A 50 -5.72 -2.18 5.31
CA ILE A 50 -4.43 -1.46 5.46
C ILE A 50 -3.74 -1.84 6.76
N ASN A 51 -4.46 -1.85 7.89
CA ASN A 51 -3.90 -2.21 9.19
C ASN A 51 -3.36 -3.64 9.21
N ARG A 52 -4.05 -4.59 8.57
CA ARG A 52 -3.56 -5.98 8.42
C ARG A 52 -2.29 -6.02 7.58
N LEU A 53 -2.25 -5.29 6.47
CA LEU A 53 -1.10 -5.22 5.58
C LEU A 53 0.12 -4.59 6.28
N LEU A 54 -0.05 -3.43 6.94
CA LEU A 54 0.99 -2.79 7.76
C LEU A 54 1.54 -3.73 8.82
N ARG A 55 0.67 -4.42 9.56
CA ARG A 55 1.09 -5.38 10.59
C ARG A 55 1.90 -6.54 10.00
N ALA A 56 1.55 -7.01 8.80
CA ALA A 56 2.28 -8.07 8.12
C ALA A 56 3.65 -7.59 7.61
N VAL A 57 3.73 -6.36 7.08
CA VAL A 57 4.99 -5.70 6.69
C VAL A 57 5.91 -5.52 7.89
N ILE A 58 5.41 -4.98 9.02
CA ILE A 58 6.19 -4.80 10.25
C ILE A 58 6.71 -6.13 10.79
N LYS A 59 5.95 -7.22 10.61
CA LYS A 59 6.38 -8.57 10.98
C LYS A 59 7.35 -9.23 10.00
N GLY A 60 7.78 -8.52 8.95
CA GLY A 60 8.70 -9.05 7.94
C GLY A 60 8.11 -10.20 7.11
N ARG A 61 6.78 -10.26 6.95
CA ARG A 61 6.10 -11.34 6.21
C ARG A 61 6.20 -11.20 4.69
N PHE A 62 6.67 -10.06 4.19
CA PHE A 62 6.79 -9.77 2.78
C PHE A 62 8.21 -9.31 2.44
N LYS A 63 8.63 -9.56 1.20
CA LYS A 63 9.89 -9.06 0.66
C LYS A 63 9.72 -7.58 0.29
N ILE A 64 10.56 -6.71 0.82
CA ILE A 64 10.56 -5.28 0.44
C ILE A 64 11.51 -5.07 -0.73
N VAL A 65 11.06 -4.35 -1.75
CA VAL A 65 11.88 -3.99 -2.92
C VAL A 65 11.75 -2.49 -3.22
N GLU A 66 12.79 -1.91 -3.83
CA GLU A 66 12.84 -0.50 -4.24
C GLU A 66 12.22 -0.24 -5.62
N GLN A 67 11.47 -1.21 -6.17
CA GLN A 67 10.76 -1.01 -7.44
C GLN A 67 9.63 0.00 -7.26
N VAL A 68 9.56 0.95 -8.19
CA VAL A 68 8.34 1.73 -8.43
C VAL A 68 7.55 0.90 -9.43
N SER A 69 6.34 0.43 -9.09
CA SER A 69 5.52 -0.48 -9.91
C SER A 69 5.08 0.06 -11.29
N ALA A 70 5.79 1.01 -11.87
CA ALA A 70 5.41 1.69 -13.11
C ALA A 70 6.50 1.73 -14.19
N VAL A 71 7.64 1.04 -14.06
CA VAL A 71 8.63 1.02 -15.15
C VAL A 71 9.30 -0.34 -15.30
N GLU A 72 8.78 -1.15 -16.25
CA GLU A 72 9.60 -2.10 -17.00
C GLU A 72 10.36 -1.31 -18.08
N TYR A 73 11.68 -1.43 -18.12
CA TYR A 73 12.52 -1.17 -19.30
C TYR A 73 13.33 -2.43 -19.59
#